data_AF-A0A2V7CVW5-F1
#
_entry.id   AF-A0A2V7CVW5-F1
#
_cell.length_a   1.000
_cell.length_b   1.000
_cell.length_c   1.000
_cell.angle_alpha   90.00
_cell.angle_beta   90.00
_cell.angle_gamma   90.00
#
_symmetry.space_group_name_H-M   'P 1'
#
loop_
_entity.id
_entity.type
_entity.pdbx_description
1 polymer ?
#
loop_
_entity_poly.entity_id
_entity_poly.type
_entity_poly.pdbx_seq_one_letter_code
_entity_poly.pdbx_strand_id
1 'polypeptide(L)'
;MAVPRQHGDPHSGGVGGGPREYRGGGLGRARGYLRPDPCVGGAQAVIKPVVALPGDVVELGPEAVIVNGQRLPASSSVDIDGLGLPLPHAVWARHVVTADEFLAREHVPNSWDSRYLGPFSWSQVRAVAWPVWTVN
;
A
#
# COMPACT_ATOMS: atom_id res chain seq x y z
N MET A 1 44.11 17.27 20.83
CA MET A 1 42.91 17.87 21.45
C MET A 1 41.95 18.26 20.33
N ALA A 2 40.70 17.78 20.43
CA ALA A 2 39.52 18.02 19.59
C ALA A 2 39.60 17.73 18.06
N VAL A 3 38.80 16.78 17.60
CA VAL A 3 38.36 16.52 16.21
C VAL A 3 36.82 16.40 16.26
N PRO A 4 36.05 16.91 15.27
CA PRO A 4 34.68 17.40 15.49
C PRO A 4 33.59 16.31 15.44
N ARG A 5 32.36 16.72 15.82
CA ARG A 5 31.16 15.88 15.92
C ARG A 5 30.85 15.16 14.61
N GLN A 6 30.73 13.83 14.70
CA GLN A 6 30.15 12.98 13.67
C GLN A 6 28.62 13.04 13.77
N HIS A 7 27.96 13.26 12.63
CA HIS A 7 26.50 13.27 12.47
C HIS A 7 25.99 11.83 12.58
N GLY A 8 25.29 11.50 13.66
CA GLY A 8 24.68 10.17 13.86
C GLY A 8 23.24 10.15 13.36
N ASP A 9 22.91 9.15 12.55
CA ASP A 9 21.62 8.85 11.92
C ASP A 9 20.39 9.05 12.83
N PRO A 10 19.28 9.65 12.34
CA PRO A 10 18.05 9.82 13.13
C PRO A 10 17.11 8.60 13.11
N HIS A 11 17.45 7.50 12.42
CA HIS A 11 16.55 6.36 12.25
C HIS A 11 16.75 5.31 13.35
N SER A 12 16.16 5.54 14.52
CA SER A 12 16.04 4.54 15.57
C SER A 12 14.84 4.83 16.46
N GLY A 13 13.69 4.21 16.18
CA GLY A 13 12.54 4.23 17.09
C GLY A 13 11.21 3.99 16.40
N GLY A 14 10.57 2.85 16.68
CA GLY A 14 9.18 2.58 16.28
C GLY A 14 8.18 3.28 17.20
N VAL A 15 7.08 3.78 16.65
CA VAL A 15 5.98 4.41 17.40
C VAL A 15 4.65 4.03 16.75
N GLY A 16 3.65 3.67 17.58
CA GLY A 16 2.30 3.33 17.15
C GLY A 16 1.27 4.45 17.36
N GLY A 17 0.15 4.38 16.63
CA GLY A 17 -1.09 5.15 16.86
C GLY A 17 -1.90 5.44 15.58
N GLY A 18 -3.20 5.06 15.55
CA GLY A 18 -4.18 5.31 14.44
C GLY A 18 -4.79 6.74 14.44
N PRO A 19 -6.00 7.03 13.88
CA PRO A 19 -6.93 6.24 13.06
C PRO A 19 -7.39 6.94 11.74
N ARG A 20 -7.30 6.24 10.60
CA ARG A 20 -8.29 6.30 9.51
C ARG A 20 -8.56 4.85 9.15
N GLU A 21 -9.82 4.42 9.26
CA GLU A 21 -10.21 3.00 9.30
C GLU A 21 -9.53 2.16 8.21
N TYR A 22 -8.53 1.40 8.61
CA TYR A 22 -7.91 0.41 7.75
C TYR A 22 -8.76 -0.87 7.72
N ARG A 23 -9.92 -0.79 7.05
CA ARG A 23 -10.83 -1.94 6.90
C ARG A 23 -10.23 -3.08 6.09
N GLY A 24 -9.15 -2.82 5.34
CA GLY A 24 -8.49 -3.80 4.47
C GLY A 24 -8.03 -5.06 5.20
N GLY A 25 -7.32 -4.93 6.33
CA GLY A 25 -6.86 -6.10 7.08
C GLY A 25 -8.02 -6.97 7.60
N GLY A 26 -9.02 -6.32 8.20
CA GLY A 26 -10.19 -7.00 8.77
C GLY A 26 -11.03 -7.73 7.71
N LEU A 27 -11.29 -7.09 6.57
CA LEU A 27 -12.03 -7.71 5.46
C LEU A 27 -11.25 -8.86 4.84
N GLY A 28 -9.95 -8.69 4.58
CA GLY A 28 -9.10 -9.74 4.04
C GLY A 28 -9.03 -10.97 4.95
N ARG A 29 -9.02 -10.76 6.28
CA ARG A 29 -9.13 -11.85 7.27
C ARG A 29 -10.50 -12.50 7.26
N ALA A 30 -11.58 -11.71 7.28
CA ALA A 30 -12.95 -12.22 7.33
C ALA A 30 -13.30 -13.08 6.10
N ARG A 31 -12.70 -12.76 4.94
CA ARG A 31 -12.84 -13.55 3.71
C ARG A 31 -11.77 -14.64 3.53
N GLY A 32 -10.87 -14.82 4.50
CA GLY A 32 -9.86 -15.87 4.48
C GLY A 32 -8.65 -15.62 3.55
N TYR A 33 -8.50 -14.42 2.99
CA TYR A 33 -7.33 -14.06 2.16
C TYR A 33 -6.06 -13.91 2.99
N LEU A 34 -6.22 -13.38 4.20
CA LEU A 34 -5.15 -13.08 5.12
C LEU A 34 -5.30 -13.93 6.38
N ARG A 35 -4.21 -14.56 6.83
CA ARG A 35 -4.21 -15.29 8.10
C ARG A 35 -4.33 -14.32 9.28
N PRO A 36 -4.82 -14.76 10.45
CA PRO A 36 -4.76 -13.96 11.67
C PRO A 36 -3.31 -13.63 12.08
N ASP A 37 -3.06 -12.40 12.52
CA ASP A 37 -1.75 -11.94 13.03
C ASP A 37 -1.94 -10.80 14.04
N PRO A 38 -0.99 -10.58 14.99
CA PRO A 38 -0.99 -9.43 15.89
C PRO A 38 -0.85 -8.04 15.22
N CYS A 39 -0.72 -7.95 13.89
CA CYS A 39 -0.88 -6.73 13.10
C CYS A 39 -2.10 -5.88 13.47
N VAL A 40 -1.97 -4.58 13.24
CA VAL A 40 -3.11 -3.67 13.12
C VAL A 40 -4.07 -4.23 12.07
N GLY A 41 -5.35 -4.37 12.43
CA GLY A 41 -6.36 -5.04 11.59
C GLY A 41 -6.44 -6.56 11.78
N GLY A 42 -5.61 -7.15 12.65
CA GLY A 42 -5.67 -8.56 13.05
C GLY A 42 -5.26 -9.57 11.98
N ALA A 43 -4.57 -9.11 10.93
CA ALA A 43 -4.33 -9.87 9.70
C ALA A 43 -2.84 -9.87 9.30
N GLN A 44 -2.36 -10.96 8.70
CA GLN A 44 -0.97 -11.14 8.30
C GLN A 44 -0.44 -9.96 7.48
N ALA A 45 0.84 -9.65 7.67
CA ALA A 45 1.51 -8.66 6.83
C ALA A 45 1.59 -9.15 5.37
N VAL A 46 1.52 -8.20 4.44
CA VAL A 46 1.69 -8.43 3.00
C VAL A 46 2.84 -7.58 2.48
N ILE A 47 3.52 -8.06 1.45
CA ILE A 47 4.52 -7.30 0.72
C ILE A 47 3.87 -6.82 -0.58
N LYS A 48 4.04 -5.52 -0.88
CA LYS A 48 3.53 -4.91 -2.11
C LYS A 48 4.54 -3.91 -2.67
N PRO A 49 4.74 -3.87 -4.00
CA PRO A 49 5.49 -2.80 -4.64
C PRO A 49 4.84 -1.44 -4.41
N VAL A 50 5.64 -0.42 -4.11
CA VAL A 50 5.20 0.98 -4.04
C VAL A 50 5.21 1.56 -5.44
N VAL A 51 4.14 2.26 -5.82
CA VAL A 51 3.96 2.81 -7.18
C VAL A 51 3.71 4.32 -7.21
N ALA A 52 3.43 4.95 -6.06
CA ALA A 52 3.37 6.40 -5.95
C ALA A 52 3.75 6.85 -4.54
N LEU A 53 4.40 8.00 -4.43
CA LEU A 53 4.98 8.62 -3.23
C LEU A 53 4.47 10.05 -3.03
N PRO A 54 4.71 10.68 -1.88
CA PRO A 54 4.26 12.04 -1.62
C PRO A 54 4.57 13.04 -2.74
N GLY A 55 3.56 13.80 -3.15
CA GLY A 55 3.64 14.77 -4.25
C GLY A 55 3.22 14.21 -5.62
N ASP A 56 3.18 12.88 -5.80
CA ASP A 56 2.66 12.28 -7.02
C ASP A 56 1.16 12.55 -7.18
N VAL A 57 0.72 12.68 -8.43
CA VAL A 57 -0.69 12.76 -8.80
C VAL A 57 -1.15 11.39 -9.27
N VAL A 58 -2.14 10.83 -8.58
CA VAL A 58 -2.70 9.51 -8.88
C VAL A 58 -4.15 9.67 -9.34
N GLU A 59 -4.53 9.00 -10.41
CA GLU A 59 -5.94 8.85 -10.81
C GLU A 59 -6.30 7.38 -10.72
N LEU A 60 -7.22 7.05 -9.81
CA LEU A 60 -7.78 5.70 -9.65
C LEU A 60 -9.06 5.59 -10.47
N GLY A 61 -9.17 4.52 -11.25
CA GLY A 61 -10.37 4.23 -12.03
C GLY A 61 -10.54 2.74 -12.34
N PRO A 62 -11.67 2.36 -12.96
CA PRO A 62 -11.93 0.97 -13.31
C PRO A 62 -10.94 0.45 -14.37
N GLU A 63 -10.59 1.28 -15.35
CA GLU A 63 -9.76 0.87 -16.47
C GLU A 63 -8.26 0.88 -16.17
N ALA A 64 -7.81 1.70 -15.21
CA ALA A 64 -6.41 1.84 -14.88
C ALA A 64 -6.15 2.62 -13.59
N VAL A 65 -4.93 2.45 -13.09
CA VAL A 65 -4.25 3.42 -12.24
C VAL A 65 -3.32 4.27 -13.12
N ILE A 66 -3.42 5.59 -12.99
CA ILE A 66 -2.56 6.56 -13.68
C ILE A 66 -1.73 7.29 -12.62
N VAL A 67 -0.41 7.36 -12.79
CA VAL A 67 0.50 8.09 -11.91
C VAL A 67 1.23 9.14 -12.73
N ASN A 68 1.13 10.41 -12.35
CA ASN A 68 1.73 11.55 -13.04
C ASN A 68 1.42 11.58 -14.55
N GLY A 69 0.18 11.23 -14.91
CA GLY A 69 -0.28 11.15 -16.30
C GLY A 69 0.15 9.89 -17.06
N GLN A 70 0.91 8.99 -16.44
CA GLN A 70 1.35 7.73 -17.04
C GLN A 70 0.46 6.57 -16.57
N ARG A 71 -0.16 5.87 -17.53
CA ARG A 71 -0.97 4.68 -17.26
C ARG A 71 -0.07 3.54 -16.80
N LEU A 72 -0.33 3.00 -15.61
CA LEU A 72 0.36 1.81 -15.14
C LEU A 72 -0.11 0.58 -15.93
N PRO A 73 0.79 -0.28 -16.42
CA PRO A 73 0.40 -1.47 -17.19
C PRO A 73 -0.32 -2.50 -16.31
N ALA A 74 -1.31 -3.21 -16.88
CA ALA A 74 -2.11 -4.24 -16.20
C ALA A 74 -2.68 -3.76 -14.84
N SER A 75 -3.21 -2.54 -14.80
CA SER A 75 -3.70 -1.88 -13.57
C SER A 75 -5.21 -1.69 -13.52
N SER A 76 -5.97 -2.34 -14.41
CA SER A 76 -7.43 -2.33 -14.32
C SER A 76 -7.88 -2.97 -13.00
N SER A 77 -9.00 -2.48 -12.50
CA SER A 77 -9.64 -3.01 -11.29
C SER A 77 -10.70 -4.03 -11.71
N VAL A 78 -10.95 -5.04 -10.87
CA VAL A 78 -11.99 -6.05 -11.10
C VAL A 78 -13.04 -5.98 -10.00
N ASP A 79 -14.30 -6.24 -10.35
CA ASP A 79 -15.42 -6.13 -9.41
C ASP A 79 -15.62 -7.36 -8.53
N ILE A 80 -14.96 -8.47 -8.87
CA ILE A 80 -15.16 -9.77 -8.24
C ILE A 80 -13.82 -10.39 -7.89
N ASP A 81 -13.72 -10.92 -6.68
CA ASP A 81 -12.53 -11.61 -6.20
C ASP A 81 -12.49 -13.09 -6.60
N GLY A 82 -11.42 -13.79 -6.20
CA GLY A 82 -11.22 -15.21 -6.53
C GLY A 82 -12.25 -16.17 -5.90
N LEU A 83 -13.08 -15.70 -4.96
CA LEU A 83 -14.18 -16.46 -4.36
C LEU A 83 -15.55 -16.14 -4.99
N GLY A 84 -15.59 -15.28 -6.02
CA GLY A 84 -16.85 -14.86 -6.63
C GLY A 84 -17.60 -13.79 -5.83
N LEU A 85 -16.98 -13.18 -4.82
CA LEU A 85 -17.61 -12.14 -4.01
C LEU A 85 -17.30 -10.74 -4.55
N PRO A 86 -18.20 -9.75 -4.35
CA PRO A 86 -17.93 -8.37 -4.73
C PRO A 86 -16.69 -7.82 -4.03
N LEU A 87 -15.75 -7.30 -4.81
CA LEU A 87 -14.52 -6.68 -4.32
C LEU A 87 -14.74 -5.16 -4.25
N PRO A 88 -14.61 -4.53 -3.07
CA PRO A 88 -14.81 -3.09 -2.93
C PRO A 88 -13.70 -2.32 -3.63
N HIS A 89 -14.03 -1.18 -4.24
CA HIS A 89 -13.06 -0.28 -4.84
C HIS A 89 -12.75 0.91 -3.92
N ALA A 90 -11.54 1.44 -4.06
CA ALA A 90 -11.26 2.78 -3.60
C ALA A 90 -12.12 3.79 -4.36
N VAL A 91 -12.29 4.99 -3.79
CA VAL A 91 -12.97 6.07 -4.50
C VAL A 91 -12.22 6.36 -5.79
N TRP A 92 -12.91 6.25 -6.92
CA TRP A 92 -12.36 6.64 -8.22
C TRP A 92 -12.29 8.15 -8.31
N ALA A 93 -11.07 8.66 -8.19
CA ALA A 93 -10.80 10.09 -8.18
C ALA A 93 -9.33 10.34 -8.50
N ARG A 94 -9.05 11.60 -8.83
CA ARG A 94 -7.71 12.17 -8.80
C ARG A 94 -7.34 12.52 -7.36
N HIS A 95 -6.16 12.10 -6.94
CA HIS A 95 -5.59 12.28 -5.61
C HIS A 95 -4.15 12.78 -5.72
N VAL A 96 -3.76 13.72 -4.87
CA VAL A 96 -2.35 14.07 -4.68
C VAL A 96 -1.88 13.32 -3.44
N VAL A 97 -0.88 12.46 -3.60
CA VAL A 97 -0.36 11.65 -2.49
C VAL A 97 0.21 12.59 -1.43
N THR A 98 -0.31 12.47 -0.21
CA THR A 98 0.11 13.34 0.90
C THR A 98 1.40 12.83 1.54
N ALA A 99 2.04 13.65 2.39
CA ALA A 99 3.29 13.30 3.07
C ALA A 99 3.22 11.99 3.87
N ASP A 100 2.03 11.67 4.41
CA ASP A 100 1.82 10.49 5.25
C ASP A 100 1.33 9.26 4.48
N GLU A 101 1.27 9.35 3.15
CA GLU A 101 0.67 8.34 2.27
C GLU A 101 1.63 7.79 1.22
N PHE A 102 1.28 6.60 0.71
CA PHE A 102 1.83 6.01 -0.49
C PHE A 102 0.78 5.14 -1.18
N LEU A 103 0.99 4.82 -2.46
CA LEU A 103 0.18 3.83 -3.18
C LEU A 103 1.00 2.58 -3.40
N ALA A 104 0.39 1.43 -3.18
CA ALA A 104 1.00 0.13 -3.44
C ALA A 104 0.13 -0.68 -4.39
N ARG A 105 0.76 -1.45 -5.27
CA ARG A 105 0.07 -2.18 -6.34
C ARG A 105 0.88 -3.38 -6.82
N GLU A 106 0.19 -4.48 -7.12
CA GLU A 106 0.78 -5.64 -7.81
C GLU A 106 0.16 -5.88 -9.21
N HIS A 107 0.87 -6.57 -10.11
CA HIS A 107 0.39 -6.89 -11.47
C HIS A 107 -0.75 -7.94 -11.54
N VAL A 108 -1.30 -8.35 -10.39
CA VAL A 108 -2.39 -9.32 -10.29
C VAL A 108 -3.73 -8.56 -10.23
N PRO A 109 -4.74 -8.82 -11.09
CA PRO A 109 -5.97 -8.05 -11.16
C PRO A 109 -6.70 -7.88 -9.82
N ASN A 110 -6.94 -8.97 -9.09
CA ASN A 110 -7.65 -8.98 -7.79
C ASN A 110 -6.70 -8.92 -6.58
N SER A 111 -5.48 -8.38 -6.76
CA SER A 111 -4.52 -8.19 -5.68
C SER A 111 -5.07 -7.25 -4.60
N TRP A 112 -4.90 -7.61 -3.33
CA TRP A 112 -5.24 -6.76 -2.18
C TRP A 112 -4.31 -5.53 -2.10
N ASP A 113 -4.65 -4.45 -2.79
CA ASP A 113 -3.80 -3.26 -2.96
C ASP A 113 -4.60 -1.94 -3.11
N SER A 114 -3.92 -0.84 -3.45
CA SER A 114 -4.51 0.50 -3.43
C SER A 114 -5.66 0.74 -4.40
N ARG A 115 -5.85 -0.12 -5.42
CA ARG A 115 -7.05 -0.05 -6.28
C ARG A 115 -8.33 -0.24 -5.47
N TYR A 116 -8.25 -1.09 -4.46
CA TYR A 116 -9.39 -1.51 -3.64
C TYR A 116 -9.41 -0.84 -2.27
N LEU A 117 -8.22 -0.52 -1.74
CA LEU A 117 -8.04 -0.04 -0.38
C LEU A 117 -7.72 1.46 -0.29
N GLY A 118 -7.38 2.08 -1.43
CA GLY A 118 -6.93 3.46 -1.50
C GLY A 118 -5.47 3.63 -1.07
N PRO A 119 -5.04 4.88 -0.83
CA PRO A 119 -3.73 5.19 -0.28
C PRO A 119 -3.50 4.52 1.07
N PHE A 120 -2.27 4.05 1.26
CA PHE A 120 -1.78 3.48 2.50
C PHE A 120 -1.05 4.54 3.31
N SER A 121 -1.13 4.47 4.64
CA SER A 121 -0.33 5.33 5.51
C SER A 121 1.02 4.70 5.81
N TRP A 122 2.09 5.52 5.86
CA TRP A 122 3.41 5.06 6.29
C TRP A 122 3.42 4.38 7.66
N SER A 123 2.48 4.75 8.55
CA SER A 123 2.28 4.13 9.86
C SER A 123 1.94 2.62 9.81
N GLN A 124 1.60 2.10 8.62
CA GLN A 124 1.19 0.72 8.39
C GLN A 124 2.35 -0.16 7.90
N VAL A 125 3.49 0.45 7.56
CA VAL A 125 4.67 -0.24 7.07
C VAL A 125 5.45 -0.83 8.25
N ARG A 126 5.69 -2.14 8.21
CA ARG A 126 6.51 -2.84 9.21
C ARG A 126 7.98 -2.92 8.84
N ALA A 127 8.27 -3.02 7.56
CA ALA A 127 9.62 -3.13 7.01
C ALA A 127 9.59 -2.83 5.51
N VAL A 128 10.78 -2.53 4.95
CA VAL A 128 10.99 -2.41 3.51
C VAL A 128 11.68 -3.69 3.01
N ALA A 129 11.10 -4.32 2.00
CA ALA A 129 11.69 -5.48 1.35
C ALA A 129 12.63 -4.99 0.23
N TRP A 130 13.87 -5.49 0.23
CA TRP A 130 14.84 -5.23 -0.83
C TRP A 130 14.92 -6.45 -1.75
N PRO A 131 14.62 -6.32 -3.05
CA PRO A 131 14.72 -7.44 -3.96
C PRO A 131 16.19 -7.89 -4.09
N VAL A 132 16.44 -9.18 -3.83
CA VAL A 132 17.76 -9.80 -4.01
C VAL A 132 17.89 -10.37 -5.44
N TRP A 133 16.78 -10.82 -6.02
CA TRP A 133 16.68 -11.31 -7.40
C TRP A 133 15.28 -11.06 -7.93
N THR A 134 15.16 -10.40 -9.09
CA THR A 134 13.93 -10.31 -9.90
C THR A 134 14.19 -10.83 -11.31
N VAL A 135 13.25 -11.57 -11.90
CA VAL A 135 13.30 -11.97 -13.31
C VAL A 135 12.31 -11.14 -14.12
N ASN A 136 12.67 -10.84 -15.36
CA ASN A 136 11.85 -10.06 -16.30
C ASN A 136 11.01 -10.97 -17.19
#